data_AF-A0AAJ6ETA1-F1
#
_entry.id   AF-A0AAJ6ETA1-F1
#
_cell.length_a   1.000
_cell.length_b   1.000
_cell.length_c   1.000
_cell.angle_alpha   90.00
_cell.angle_beta   90.00
_cell.angle_gamma   90.00
#
_symmetry.space_group_name_H-M   'P 1'
#
loop_
_entity.id
_entity.type
_entity.pdbx_description
1 polymer ?
#
loop_
_entity_poly.entity_id
_entity_poly.type
_entity_poly.pdbx_seq_one_letter_code
_entity_poly.pdbx_strand_id
1 'polypeptide(L)' 'MAKRATGWRRQFDDPIVLPDGRVLVTLHHAATYITELPKKESAAPEWQTAISELMLVVERNRQPCWPGSDSCWP' A
#
# COMPACT_ATOMS: atom_id res chain seq x y z
N MET A 1 20.28 2.35 16.40
CA MET A 1 19.30 3.15 15.63
C MET A 1 18.54 2.20 14.71
N ALA A 2 17.27 1.90 14.99
CA ALA A 2 16.47 1.05 14.09
C ALA A 2 16.21 1.82 12.78
N LYS A 3 16.46 1.19 11.63
CA LYS A 3 16.09 1.75 10.31
C LYS A 3 14.59 2.06 10.32
N ARG A 4 14.20 3.32 10.13
CA ARG A 4 12.79 3.67 9.91
C ARG A 4 12.36 3.01 8.61
N ALA A 5 11.38 2.13 8.66
CA ALA A 5 10.81 1.52 7.47
C ALA A 5 10.18 2.62 6.60
N THR A 6 10.46 2.60 5.29
CA THR A 6 9.92 3.56 4.31
C THR A 6 8.92 2.87 3.38
N GLY A 7 8.10 3.69 2.72
CA GLY A 7 7.09 3.20 1.77
C GLY A 7 6.11 2.21 2.39
N TRP A 8 5.89 1.09 1.71
CA TRP A 8 4.85 0.11 2.03
C TRP A 8 5.03 -0.61 3.37
N ARG A 9 6.26 -0.64 3.89
CA ARG A 9 6.59 -1.27 5.18
C ARG A 9 6.61 -0.28 6.34
N ARG A 10 6.39 1.02 6.07
CA ARG A 10 6.26 2.03 7.13
C ARG A 10 5.04 1.68 7.98
N GLN A 11 5.23 1.69 9.29
CA GLN A 11 4.12 1.56 10.23
C GLN A 11 3.25 2.82 10.21
N PHE A 12 1.94 2.65 10.33
CA PHE A 12 1.05 3.77 10.57
C PHE A 12 1.37 4.41 11.91
N ASP A 13 1.19 5.73 11.99
CA ASP A 13 1.32 6.45 13.25
C ASP A 13 0.18 6.07 14.21
N ASP A 14 -0.98 5.65 13.67
CA ASP A 14 -2.10 5.03 14.38
C ASP A 14 -2.55 3.74 13.66
N PRO A 15 -2.29 2.54 14.22
CA PRO A 15 -2.67 1.27 13.60
C PRO A 15 -4.19 1.06 13.48
N ILE A 16 -4.65 0.48 12.37
CA ILE A 16 -6.08 0.26 12.13
C ILE A 16 -6.51 -1.08 12.73
N VAL A 17 -7.45 -1.06 13.67
CA VAL A 17 -8.03 -2.26 14.28
C VAL A 17 -9.25 -2.72 13.48
N LEU A 18 -9.28 -4.01 13.12
CA LEU A 18 -10.37 -4.63 12.39
C LEU A 18 -11.40 -5.27 13.34
N PRO A 19 -12.66 -5.46 12.89
CA PRO A 19 -13.72 -6.08 13.71
C PRO A 19 -13.42 -7.52 14.13
N ASP A 20 -12.54 -8.21 13.43
CA ASP A 20 -12.10 -9.58 13.72
C ASP A 20 -10.92 -9.65 14.71
N GLY A 21 -10.47 -8.50 15.23
CA GLY A 21 -9.35 -8.39 16.17
C GLY A 21 -7.97 -8.32 15.52
N ARG A 22 -7.86 -8.39 14.19
CA ARG A 22 -6.60 -8.16 13.48
C ARG A 22 -6.24 -6.67 13.50
N VAL A 23 -4.93 -6.38 13.42
CA VAL A 23 -4.42 -5.00 13.38
C VAL A 23 -3.59 -4.78 12.11
N LEU A 24 -4.01 -3.83 11.29
CA LEU A 24 -3.28 -3.40 10.10
C LEU A 24 -2.27 -2.34 10.52
N VAL A 25 -1.01 -2.77 10.63
CA VAL A 25 0.10 -1.93 11.11
C VAL A 25 0.79 -1.19 9.96
N THR A 26 0.72 -1.70 8.73
CA THR A 26 1.42 -1.16 7.56
C THR A 26 0.51 -1.12 6.34
N LEU A 27 0.87 -0.29 5.34
CA LEU A 27 0.21 -0.29 4.03
C LEU A 27 0.25 -1.67 3.36
N HIS A 28 1.33 -2.43 3.54
CA HIS A 28 1.42 -3.80 3.05
C HIS A 28 0.37 -4.72 3.71
N HIS A 29 0.17 -4.64 5.03
CA HIS A 29 -0.91 -5.39 5.69
C HIS A 29 -2.29 -5.01 5.16
N ALA A 30 -2.53 -3.71 4.95
CA ALA A 30 -3.80 -3.25 4.37
C ALA A 30 -4.02 -3.79 2.95
N ALA A 31 -2.98 -3.79 2.11
CA ALA A 31 -3.05 -4.36 0.77
C ALA A 31 -3.33 -5.87 0.80
N THR A 32 -2.64 -6.63 1.64
CA THR A 32 -2.90 -8.07 1.83
C THR A 32 -4.34 -8.32 2.28
N TYR A 33 -4.84 -7.56 3.25
CA TYR A 33 -6.21 -7.67 3.73
C TYR A 33 -7.23 -7.43 2.62
N ILE A 34 -7.05 -6.38 1.83
CA ILE A 34 -7.97 -6.05 0.72
C ILE A 34 -7.97 -7.14 -0.35
N THR A 35 -6.82 -7.75 -0.66
CA THR A 35 -6.74 -8.87 -1.63
C THR A 35 -7.40 -10.16 -1.16
N GLU A 36 -7.56 -10.33 0.16
CA GLU A 36 -8.21 -11.50 0.76
C GLU A 36 -9.72 -11.34 0.92
N LEU A 37 -10.28 -10.14 0.68
CA LEU A 37 -11.71 -9.89 0.82
C LEU A 37 -12.54 -10.70 -0.20
N PRO A 38 -13.72 -11.21 0.19
CA PRO A 38 -14.65 -11.82 -0.74
C PRO A 38 -15.05 -10.83 -1.84
N LYS A 39 -15.21 -11.31 -3.09
CA LYS A 39 -15.55 -10.47 -4.26
C LYS A 39 -16.75 -9.55 -4.06
N LYS A 40 -17.71 -9.97 -3.23
CA LYS A 40 -18.91 -9.18 -2.90
C LYS A 40 -18.58 -7.93 -2.08
N GLU A 41 -17.63 -8.04 -1.16
CA GLU A 41 -17.19 -6.93 -0.32
C GLU A 41 -16.17 -6.07 -1.07
N SER A 42 -15.22 -6.68 -1.78
CA SER A 42 -14.24 -5.93 -2.58
C SER A 42 -14.88 -5.13 -3.73
N ALA A 43 -16.08 -5.49 -4.18
CA ALA A 43 -16.83 -4.78 -5.21
C ALA A 43 -17.57 -3.53 -4.68
N ALA A 44 -17.62 -3.31 -3.36
CA ALA A 44 -18.22 -2.11 -2.82
C ALA A 44 -17.45 -0.87 -3.26
N PRO A 45 -18.12 0.26 -3.52
CA PRO A 45 -17.50 1.46 -4.04
C PRO A 45 -16.38 2.00 -3.14
N GLU A 46 -16.51 1.90 -1.81
CA GLU A 46 -15.47 2.35 -0.88
C GLU A 46 -14.18 1.53 -1.03
N TRP A 47 -14.31 0.22 -1.22
CA TRP A 47 -13.16 -0.67 -1.42
C TRP A 47 -12.50 -0.47 -2.78
N GLN A 48 -13.28 -0.19 -3.84
CA GLN A 48 -12.73 0.14 -5.16
C GLN A 48 -11.94 1.46 -5.15
N THR A 49 -12.40 2.47 -4.41
CA THR A 49 -11.63 3.70 -4.20
C THR A 49 -10.31 3.42 -3.48
N ALA A 50 -10.34 2.65 -2.39
CA ALA A 50 -9.13 2.28 -1.65
C ALA A 50 -8.13 1.48 -2.51
N ILE A 51 -8.61 0.53 -3.32
CA ILE A 51 -7.80 -0.23 -4.27
C ILE A 51 -7.16 0.69 -5.32
N SER A 52 -7.91 1.64 -5.86
CA SER A 52 -7.41 2.57 -6.88
C SER A 52 -6.31 3.48 -6.34
N GLU A 53 -6.48 4.00 -5.12
CA GLU A 53 -5.46 4.79 -4.42
C GLU A 53 -4.19 3.96 -4.15
N LEU A 54 -4.35 2.69 -3.74
CA LEU A 54 -3.21 1.78 -3.55
C LEU A 54 -2.45 1.54 -4.86
N MET A 55 -3.15 1.33 -5.98
CA MET A 55 -2.51 1.18 -7.30
C MET A 55 -1.76 2.45 -7.73
N LEU A 56 -2.32 3.63 -7.48
CA LEU A 56 -1.67 4.92 -7.77
C LEU A 56 -0.36 5.08 -6.98
N VAL A 57 -0.33 4.67 -5.71
CA VAL A 57 0.88 4.69 -4.88
C VAL A 57 1.92 3.69 -5.40
N VAL A 58 1.52 2.52 -5.90
CA VAL A 58 2.46 1.59 -6.58
C VAL A 58 3.09 2.29 -7.77
N GLU A 59 2.27 2.84 -8.67
CA GLU A 59 2.75 3.46 -9.91
C GLU A 59 3.70 4.62 -9.64
N ARG A 60 3.37 5.46 -8.65
CA ARG A 60 4.24 6.59 -8.28
C ARG A 60 5.55 6.17 -7.61
N ASN A 61 5.61 4.97 -7.05
CA ASN A 61 6.82 4.41 -6.45
C ASN A 61 7.65 3.61 -7.47
N ARG A 62 7.06 3.26 -8.62
CA ARG A 62 7.81 2.89 -9.83
C ARG A 62 8.30 4.19 -10.44
N GLN A 63 9.49 4.64 -10.07
CA GLN A 63 10.07 5.80 -10.75
C GLN A 63 10.12 5.50 -12.26
N PRO A 64 9.57 6.38 -13.13
CA PRO A 64 9.90 6.34 -14.53
C PRO A 64 11.39 6.70 -14.64
N CYS A 65 12.10 6.05 -15.56
CA CYS A 65 13.39 6.56 -16.00
C CYS A 65 13.18 8.03 -16.40
N TRP A 66 13.71 8.95 -15.59
CA TRP A 66 13.63 10.37 -15.92
C TRP A 66 14.60 10.61 -17.08
N PRO A 67 14.15 11.10 -18.25
CA PRO A 67 15.07 11.46 -19.32
C PRO A 67 15.82 12.71 -18.87
N GLY A 68 17.04 12.52 -18.36
CA GLY A 68 17.90 13.60 -17.89
C GLY A 68 18.76 13.31 -16.66
N SER A 69 18.73 12.10 -16.09
CA SER A 69 19.70 11.67 -15.08
C SER A 69 20.48 10.46 -15.60
N ASP A 70 21.81 10.60 -15.73
CA ASP A 70 22.79 9.59 -16.14
C ASP A 70 22.93 8.43 -15.13
N SER A 71 21.82 7.92 -14.64
CA SER A 71 21.75 6.82 -13.69
C SER A 71 20.66 5.86 -14.12
N CYS A 72 20.74 5.43 -15.38
CA CYS A 72 20.13 4.20 -15.82
C CYS A 72 21.26 3.16 -15.84
N TRP A 73 21.34 2.31 -14.82
CA TRP A 73 22.34 1.24 -14.77
C TRP A 73 21.80 0.02 -14.01
N PRO A 74 22.14 -1.20 -14.47
CA PRO A 74 22.07 -1.73 -15.83
C PRO A 74 20.84 -2.63 -16.04
#